data_AF-A0A6B1DPW9-F1
#
_entry.id   AF-A0A6B1DPW9-F1
#
_cell.length_a   1.000
_cell.length_b   1.000
_cell.length_c   1.000
_cell.angle_alpha   90.00
_cell.angle_beta   90.00
_cell.angle_gamma   90.00
#
_symmetry.space_group_name_H-M   'P 1'
#
loop_
_entity.id
_entity.type
_entity.pdbx_description
1 polymer ?
#
loop_
_entity_poly.entity_id
_entity_poly.type
_entity_poly.pdbx_seq_one_letter_code
_entity_poly.pdbx_strand_id
1 'polypeptide(L)'
;MKPPDPTAWRAKRFIDFSSYVGRPETVDAELAHIRGQLRRTLDGRNFEREGLAWYRRAYVEAFLFMYDTSFYDREVGRYRIDEILDDGEREFGGYDFIMLWQSYPRLGIDGRNQIDFYRDMPGGLPGLRALTERAHERGVRVFVNYNPWDIGTRREAGTAPSADPRGYRYTFPEKGAPVIADAEALAALIEAIGVDGIFLDTMGSDDPGFRTPLERANPHIVFNPEGVPPLDALNSITGSWLQHSSLAPPKLSAIRWLEPRFSFRAIDRESLDRRAYIQEAFFHGCGLVVWENIFGWWNPWSSEERSLLRRCVRLLREHAEAFQDPDWQPYVATHVEGVYAHRWHSGDTTVHTLLNASGGPVDSPVLTVPSATEGGLELRHYDVW
;
A
#
# COMPACT_ATOMS: atom_id res chain seq x y z
N MET A 1 -32.20 4.19 12.75
CA MET A 1 -30.93 3.48 13.07
C MET A 1 -30.27 4.21 14.23
N LYS A 2 -29.63 3.54 15.19
CA LYS A 2 -28.93 4.23 16.29
C LYS A 2 -27.50 4.58 15.83
N PRO A 3 -26.97 5.78 16.16
CA PRO A 3 -25.60 6.16 15.86
C PRO A 3 -24.60 5.08 16.28
N PRO A 4 -23.60 4.76 15.46
CA PRO A 4 -22.47 3.98 15.94
C PRO A 4 -21.68 4.75 17.00
N ASP A 5 -21.22 4.06 18.04
CA ASP A 5 -20.29 4.63 19.02
C ASP A 5 -18.94 4.92 18.34
N PRO A 6 -18.48 6.18 18.26
CA PRO A 6 -17.20 6.53 17.63
C PRO A 6 -16.01 5.77 18.23
N THR A 7 -16.07 5.46 19.52
CA THR A 7 -15.03 4.72 20.25
C THR A 7 -14.89 3.29 19.73
N ALA A 8 -16.02 2.66 19.39
CA ALA A 8 -16.06 1.29 18.86
C ALA A 8 -15.49 1.19 17.45
N TRP A 9 -15.54 2.27 16.66
CA TRP A 9 -15.00 2.30 15.29
C TRP A 9 -13.51 2.61 15.27
N ARG A 10 -13.04 3.44 16.21
CA ARG A 10 -11.61 3.75 16.37
C ARG A 10 -10.75 2.51 16.62
N ALA A 11 -11.29 1.52 17.34
CA ALA A 11 -10.58 0.28 17.66
C ALA A 11 -10.57 -0.74 16.51
N LYS A 12 -11.35 -0.53 15.44
CA LYS A 12 -11.49 -1.49 14.34
C LYS A 12 -10.56 -1.14 13.19
N ARG A 13 -9.88 -2.14 12.64
CA ARG A 13 -9.17 -2.03 11.35
C ARG A 13 -10.13 -1.99 10.17
N PHE A 14 -11.28 -2.68 10.30
CA PHE A 14 -12.30 -2.79 9.26
C PHE A 14 -13.69 -2.46 9.83
N ILE A 15 -14.42 -1.64 9.11
CA ILE A 15 -15.79 -1.23 9.40
C ILE A 15 -16.72 -2.05 8.49
N ASP A 16 -17.76 -2.62 9.09
CA ASP A 16 -18.81 -3.30 8.36
C ASP A 16 -19.91 -2.28 8.01
N PHE A 17 -20.08 -2.00 6.73
CA PHE A 17 -21.09 -1.07 6.22
C PHE A 17 -22.40 -1.77 5.84
N SER A 18 -22.61 -3.05 6.15
CA SER A 18 -23.83 -3.79 5.77
C SER A 18 -25.12 -3.04 6.09
N SER A 19 -25.23 -2.48 7.29
CA SER A 19 -26.42 -1.71 7.71
C SER A 19 -26.50 -0.30 7.11
N TYR A 20 -25.48 0.13 6.38
CA TYR A 20 -25.27 1.48 5.86
C TYR A 20 -25.23 1.53 4.33
N VAL A 21 -25.39 0.40 3.63
CA VAL A 21 -25.48 0.36 2.17
C VAL A 21 -26.76 1.05 1.73
N GLY A 22 -26.66 2.01 0.80
CA GLY A 22 -27.81 2.73 0.27
C GLY A 22 -28.63 3.50 1.30
N ARG A 23 -27.98 3.93 2.39
CA ARG A 23 -28.58 4.68 3.50
C ARG A 23 -29.14 6.04 3.06
N PRO A 24 -30.11 6.61 3.81
CA PRO A 24 -30.63 7.95 3.55
C PRO A 24 -29.66 9.06 3.99
N GLU A 25 -29.87 10.28 3.47
CA GLU A 25 -29.03 11.46 3.72
C GLU A 25 -28.83 11.78 5.21
N THR A 26 -29.83 11.51 6.05
CA THR A 26 -29.72 11.74 7.50
C THR A 26 -28.63 10.88 8.15
N VAL A 27 -28.44 9.66 7.65
CA VAL A 27 -27.38 8.76 8.12
C VAL A 27 -26.02 9.16 7.51
N ASP A 28 -25.99 9.72 6.29
CA ASP A 28 -24.76 10.30 5.74
C ASP A 28 -24.24 11.47 6.60
N ALA A 29 -25.12 12.37 7.01
CA ALA A 29 -24.75 13.49 7.88
C ALA A 29 -24.19 13.01 9.23
N GLU A 30 -24.77 11.95 9.79
CA GLU A 30 -24.30 11.32 11.02
C GLU A 30 -22.92 10.67 10.84
N LEU A 31 -22.71 9.90 9.78
CA LEU A 31 -21.42 9.29 9.48
C LEU A 31 -20.35 10.35 9.20
N ALA A 32 -20.69 11.44 8.52
CA ALA A 32 -19.80 12.58 8.31
C ALA A 32 -19.42 13.24 9.65
N HIS A 33 -20.38 13.39 10.58
CA HIS A 33 -20.10 13.90 11.92
C HIS A 33 -19.12 13.00 12.69
N ILE A 34 -19.33 11.68 12.67
CA ILE A 34 -18.46 10.70 13.32
C ILE A 34 -17.08 10.69 12.68
N ARG A 35 -17.00 10.70 11.35
CA ARG A 35 -15.73 10.82 10.61
C ARG A 35 -14.97 12.08 11.02
N GLY A 36 -15.65 13.21 11.12
CA GLY A 36 -15.06 14.48 11.56
C GLY A 36 -14.53 14.42 13.00
N GLN A 37 -15.26 13.78 13.91
CA GLN A 37 -14.80 13.56 15.29
C GLN A 37 -13.53 12.70 15.33
N LEU A 38 -13.50 11.58 14.60
CA LEU A 38 -12.35 10.68 14.56
C LEU A 38 -11.13 11.34 13.92
N ARG A 39 -11.30 12.03 12.79
CA ARG A 39 -10.21 12.75 12.11
C ARG A 39 -9.50 13.78 12.99
N ARG A 40 -10.24 14.51 13.84
CA ARG A 40 -9.64 15.46 14.79
C ARG A 40 -8.69 14.79 15.80
N THR A 41 -8.73 13.47 15.94
CA THR A 41 -7.83 12.72 16.81
C THR A 41 -6.61 12.17 16.09
N LEU A 42 -6.52 12.32 14.77
CA LEU A 42 -5.43 11.84 13.93
C LEU A 42 -4.42 12.96 13.69
N ASP A 43 -3.13 12.60 13.64
CA ASP A 43 -2.08 13.50 13.19
C ASP A 43 -1.80 13.25 11.70
N GLY A 44 -2.35 14.11 10.85
CA GLY A 44 -2.24 13.99 9.39
C GLY A 44 -1.01 14.65 8.78
N ARG A 45 -0.05 15.18 9.57
CA ARG A 45 1.03 16.03 9.04
C ARG A 45 1.89 15.37 7.98
N ASN A 46 2.12 14.06 8.07
CA ASN A 46 2.88 13.32 7.06
C ASN A 46 2.16 13.27 5.69
N PHE A 47 0.82 13.33 5.68
CA PHE A 47 0.01 13.50 4.46
C PHE A 47 -0.04 14.94 3.96
N GLU A 48 0.77 15.86 4.49
CA GLU A 48 0.96 17.21 3.91
C GLU A 48 2.38 17.40 3.36
N ARG A 49 3.28 16.46 3.62
CA ARG A 49 4.68 16.57 3.21
C ARG A 49 4.82 16.37 1.70
N GLU A 50 5.40 17.35 1.04
CA GLU A 50 5.64 17.34 -0.41
C GLU A 50 6.50 16.15 -0.84
N GLY A 51 7.58 15.86 -0.12
CA GLY A 51 8.45 14.71 -0.42
C GLY A 51 7.79 13.33 -0.28
N LEU A 52 6.61 13.26 0.35
CA LEU A 52 5.80 12.02 0.45
C LEU A 52 4.56 12.06 -0.46
N ALA A 53 4.34 13.13 -1.23
CA ALA A 53 3.15 13.28 -2.06
C ALA A 53 3.05 12.21 -3.15
N TRP A 54 4.19 11.79 -3.70
CA TRP A 54 4.26 10.72 -4.70
C TRP A 54 3.62 9.42 -4.19
N TYR A 55 3.81 9.10 -2.91
CA TYR A 55 3.38 7.83 -2.35
C TYR A 55 1.86 7.68 -2.30
N ARG A 56 1.12 8.79 -2.18
CA ARG A 56 -0.36 8.81 -2.21
C ARG A 56 -0.93 8.39 -3.57
N ARG A 57 -0.11 8.45 -4.61
CA ARG A 57 -0.42 8.08 -6.00
C ARG A 57 0.33 6.83 -6.46
N ALA A 58 0.97 6.11 -5.54
CA ALA A 58 1.60 4.83 -5.81
C ALA A 58 0.58 3.70 -5.72
N TYR A 59 0.37 3.01 -6.84
CA TYR A 59 -0.63 1.96 -7.02
C TYR A 59 -0.02 0.60 -7.36
N VAL A 60 1.16 0.53 -7.97
CA VAL A 60 1.77 -0.74 -8.36
C VAL A 60 3.15 -0.87 -7.72
N GLU A 61 3.28 -1.90 -6.89
CA GLU A 61 4.53 -2.32 -6.26
C GLU A 61 5.02 -3.62 -6.91
N ALA A 62 6.30 -3.73 -7.26
CA ALA A 62 6.89 -5.02 -7.63
C ALA A 62 7.70 -5.60 -6.46
N PHE A 63 7.39 -6.83 -6.07
CA PHE A 63 8.18 -7.57 -5.09
C PHE A 63 9.29 -8.36 -5.80
N LEU A 64 10.56 -8.00 -5.57
CA LEU A 64 11.70 -8.58 -6.28
C LEU A 64 12.65 -9.28 -5.31
N PHE A 65 13.02 -10.52 -5.62
CA PHE A 65 14.10 -11.19 -4.91
C PHE A 65 15.45 -10.81 -5.50
N MET A 66 16.34 -10.32 -4.66
CA MET A 66 17.69 -9.93 -5.08
C MET A 66 18.55 -11.11 -5.54
N TYR A 67 18.16 -12.33 -5.18
CA TYR A 67 18.86 -13.56 -5.56
C TYR A 67 18.31 -14.24 -6.82
N ASP A 68 17.24 -13.69 -7.39
CA ASP A 68 16.63 -14.22 -8.61
C ASP A 68 17.51 -13.95 -9.83
N THR A 69 17.58 -14.92 -10.75
CA THR A 69 18.23 -14.77 -12.05
C THR A 69 17.49 -13.80 -12.99
N SER A 70 16.22 -13.52 -12.71
CA SER A 70 15.49 -12.43 -13.36
C SER A 70 15.98 -11.05 -12.88
N PHE A 71 16.54 -10.94 -11.67
CA PHE A 71 17.05 -9.71 -11.09
C PHE A 71 18.50 -9.41 -11.45
N TYR A 72 19.37 -10.42 -11.39
CA TYR A 72 20.79 -10.29 -11.71
C TYR A 72 21.25 -11.35 -12.72
N ASP A 73 21.79 -10.89 -13.85
CA ASP A 73 22.41 -11.72 -14.86
C ASP A 73 23.85 -12.06 -14.44
N ARG A 74 24.07 -13.34 -14.12
CA ARG A 74 25.37 -13.85 -13.66
C ARG A 74 26.35 -14.11 -14.81
N GLU A 75 25.87 -14.31 -16.03
CA GLU A 75 26.71 -14.55 -17.20
C GLU A 75 27.32 -13.24 -17.69
N VAL A 76 26.50 -12.18 -17.73
CA VAL A 76 26.91 -10.84 -18.15
C VAL A 76 27.44 -10.00 -16.97
N GLY A 77 27.08 -10.35 -15.74
CA GLY A 77 27.54 -9.66 -14.53
C GLY A 77 26.86 -8.30 -14.31
N ARG A 78 25.54 -8.23 -14.52
CA ARG A 78 24.78 -6.98 -14.35
C ARG A 78 23.38 -7.19 -13.77
N TYR A 79 22.86 -6.14 -13.14
CA TYR A 79 21.45 -6.06 -12.80
C TYR A 79 20.58 -5.91 -14.07
N ARG A 80 19.39 -6.52 -14.05
CA ARG A 80 18.42 -6.50 -15.15
C ARG A 80 17.30 -5.48 -14.91
N ILE A 81 17.66 -4.34 -14.33
CA ILE A 81 16.68 -3.35 -13.87
C ILE A 81 15.83 -2.80 -15.02
N ASP A 82 16.44 -2.48 -16.16
CA ASP A 82 15.71 -1.99 -17.33
C ASP A 82 14.71 -3.02 -17.84
N GLU A 83 15.11 -4.30 -17.91
CA GLU A 83 14.23 -5.37 -18.36
C GLU A 83 13.03 -5.57 -17.41
N ILE A 84 13.26 -5.46 -16.10
CA ILE A 84 12.18 -5.55 -15.11
C ILE A 84 11.20 -4.39 -15.26
N LEU A 85 11.71 -3.16 -15.46
CA LEU A 85 10.84 -1.99 -15.61
C LEU A 85 10.10 -1.99 -16.95
N ASP A 86 10.74 -2.42 -18.04
CA ASP A 86 10.10 -2.60 -19.35
C ASP A 86 9.00 -3.67 -19.31
N ASP A 87 9.21 -4.76 -18.55
CA ASP A 87 8.18 -5.76 -18.28
C ASP A 87 7.02 -5.17 -17.48
N GLY A 88 7.32 -4.44 -16.40
CA GLY A 88 6.33 -3.75 -15.57
C GLY A 88 5.45 -2.78 -16.35
N GLU A 89 6.05 -1.96 -17.20
CA GLU A 89 5.36 -1.02 -18.09
C GLU A 89 4.41 -1.74 -19.04
N ARG A 90 4.90 -2.79 -19.71
CA ARG A 90 4.14 -3.54 -20.70
C ARG A 90 2.99 -4.33 -20.08
N GLU A 91 3.25 -5.07 -19.02
CA GLU A 91 2.29 -6.01 -18.45
C GLU A 91 1.31 -5.32 -17.49
N PHE A 92 1.77 -4.39 -16.65
CA PHE A 92 1.00 -3.82 -15.54
C PHE A 92 0.74 -2.32 -15.64
N GLY A 93 1.28 -1.65 -16.65
CA GLY A 93 1.20 -0.19 -16.79
C GLY A 93 2.27 0.57 -16.02
N GLY A 94 3.31 -0.12 -15.54
CA GLY A 94 4.48 0.47 -14.90
C GLY A 94 4.40 0.45 -13.37
N TYR A 95 5.54 0.16 -12.74
CA TYR A 95 5.69 0.16 -11.28
C TYR A 95 5.89 1.58 -10.76
N ASP A 96 5.25 1.92 -9.65
CA ASP A 96 5.54 3.17 -8.95
C ASP A 96 6.77 2.99 -8.02
N PHE A 97 6.94 1.77 -7.50
CA PHE A 97 8.12 1.39 -6.77
C PHE A 97 8.39 -0.12 -6.82
N ILE A 98 9.65 -0.49 -6.60
CA ILE A 98 10.08 -1.88 -6.45
C ILE A 98 10.60 -2.10 -5.03
N MET A 99 10.29 -3.25 -4.46
CA MET A 99 10.82 -3.69 -3.17
C MET A 99 11.89 -4.76 -3.40
N LEU A 100 13.07 -4.54 -2.83
CA LEU A 100 14.22 -5.43 -2.91
C LEU A 100 14.24 -6.33 -1.67
N TRP A 101 14.00 -7.63 -1.87
CA TRP A 101 14.00 -8.62 -0.82
C TRP A 101 15.27 -9.46 -0.78
N GLN A 102 15.99 -9.41 0.34
CA GLN A 102 17.25 -10.10 0.51
C GLN A 102 17.20 -11.36 1.39
N SER A 103 16.23 -11.49 2.31
CA SER A 103 16.32 -12.41 3.45
C SER A 103 15.87 -13.85 3.15
N TYR A 104 14.58 -14.14 3.27
CA TYR A 104 14.04 -15.49 3.14
C TYR A 104 14.13 -16.02 1.68
N PRO A 105 14.50 -17.29 1.47
CA PRO A 105 14.81 -18.34 2.46
C PRO A 105 16.30 -18.47 2.83
N ARG A 106 17.15 -17.48 2.50
CA ARG A 106 18.62 -17.60 2.64
C ARG A 106 19.15 -17.24 4.04
N LEU A 107 18.44 -16.39 4.76
CA LEU A 107 18.85 -15.89 6.07
C LEU A 107 19.04 -17.05 7.06
N GLY A 108 20.19 -17.09 7.75
CA GLY A 108 20.54 -18.12 8.73
C GLY A 108 21.27 -19.35 8.17
N ILE A 109 21.51 -19.43 6.84
CA ILE A 109 22.32 -20.51 6.24
C ILE A 109 23.82 -20.34 6.54
N ASP A 110 24.29 -19.10 6.64
CA ASP A 110 25.68 -18.75 6.94
C ASP A 110 25.76 -17.58 7.94
N GLY A 111 26.96 -17.03 8.14
CA GLY A 111 27.21 -16.00 9.15
C GLY A 111 26.68 -14.61 8.82
N ARG A 112 26.06 -14.40 7.65
CA ARG A 112 25.56 -13.10 7.21
C ARG A 112 24.23 -12.75 7.88
N ASN A 113 24.08 -11.47 8.21
CA ASN A 113 22.81 -10.91 8.67
C ASN A 113 22.03 -10.24 7.53
N GLN A 114 20.86 -9.70 7.86
CA GLN A 114 19.99 -9.05 6.87
C GLN A 114 20.62 -7.84 6.14
N ILE A 115 21.60 -7.16 6.74
CA ILE A 115 22.29 -6.00 6.12
C ILE A 115 23.46 -6.48 5.26
N ASP A 116 24.17 -7.52 5.67
CA ASP A 116 25.27 -8.13 4.92
C ASP A 116 24.83 -8.58 3.52
N PHE A 117 23.61 -9.10 3.40
CA PHE A 117 23.08 -9.49 2.08
C PHE A 117 22.99 -8.33 1.08
N TYR A 118 22.81 -7.08 1.54
CA TYR A 118 22.91 -5.91 0.66
C TYR A 118 24.36 -5.59 0.29
N ARG A 119 25.26 -5.64 1.28
CA ARG A 119 26.70 -5.36 1.09
C ARG A 119 27.35 -6.34 0.11
N ASP A 120 26.89 -7.58 0.12
CA ASP A 120 27.42 -8.69 -0.68
C ASP A 120 26.84 -8.79 -2.09
N MET A 121 25.85 -7.97 -2.44
CA MET A 121 25.34 -7.97 -3.80
C MET A 121 26.46 -7.63 -4.79
N PRO A 122 26.42 -8.14 -6.03
CA PRO A 122 27.49 -7.87 -6.99
C PRO A 122 27.71 -6.37 -7.23
N GLY A 123 28.97 -5.95 -7.17
CA GLY A 123 29.34 -4.52 -7.18
C GLY A 123 29.17 -3.81 -5.83
N GLY A 124 28.74 -4.51 -4.79
CA GLY A 124 28.50 -4.00 -3.45
C GLY A 124 27.42 -2.91 -3.39
N LEU A 125 27.47 -2.09 -2.35
CA LEU A 125 26.60 -0.92 -2.23
C LEU A 125 26.70 0.06 -3.41
N PRO A 126 27.89 0.33 -4.01
CA PRO A 126 27.96 1.14 -5.23
C PRO A 126 27.15 0.56 -6.40
N GLY A 127 27.15 -0.76 -6.57
CA GLY A 127 26.34 -1.44 -7.59
C GLY A 127 24.84 -1.28 -7.34
N LEU A 128 24.41 -1.40 -6.08
CA LEU A 128 23.02 -1.15 -5.69
C LEU A 128 22.62 0.32 -5.84
N ARG A 129 23.52 1.27 -5.55
CA ARG A 129 23.29 2.69 -5.82
C ARG A 129 23.03 2.93 -7.31
N ALA A 130 23.86 2.38 -8.19
CA ALA A 130 23.66 2.51 -9.63
C ALA A 130 22.32 1.90 -10.10
N LEU A 131 21.88 0.80 -9.49
CA LEU A 131 20.54 0.25 -9.72
C LEU A 131 19.44 1.21 -9.29
N THR A 132 19.54 1.79 -8.09
CA THR A 132 18.55 2.76 -7.58
C THR A 132 18.49 4.01 -8.45
N GLU A 133 19.65 4.57 -8.81
CA GLU A 133 19.75 5.72 -9.71
C GLU A 133 19.08 5.41 -11.06
N ARG A 134 19.31 4.20 -11.60
CA ARG A 134 18.66 3.77 -12.84
C ARG A 134 17.15 3.63 -12.71
N ALA A 135 16.64 3.12 -11.59
CA ALA A 135 15.21 3.09 -11.32
C ALA A 135 14.62 4.51 -11.21
N HIS A 136 15.33 5.43 -10.55
CA HIS A 136 14.94 6.83 -10.41
C HIS A 136 14.88 7.57 -11.75
N GLU A 137 15.82 7.32 -12.67
CA GLU A 137 15.81 7.84 -14.04
C GLU A 137 14.53 7.44 -14.80
N ARG A 138 13.96 6.28 -14.46
CA ARG A 138 12.71 5.75 -15.01
C ARG A 138 11.47 6.16 -14.20
N GLY A 139 11.64 7.00 -13.17
CA GLY A 139 10.55 7.47 -12.31
C GLY A 139 10.09 6.46 -11.24
N VAL A 140 10.81 5.36 -11.06
CA VAL A 140 10.45 4.26 -10.14
C VAL A 140 11.23 4.39 -8.84
N ARG A 141 10.54 4.32 -7.70
CA ARG A 141 11.17 4.37 -6.37
C ARG A 141 11.66 3.00 -5.93
N VAL A 142 12.64 2.96 -5.01
CA VAL A 142 13.26 1.70 -4.57
C VAL A 142 13.13 1.56 -3.07
N PHE A 143 12.63 0.40 -2.64
CA PHE A 143 12.42 0.04 -1.24
C PHE A 143 13.32 -1.13 -0.87
N VAL A 144 13.76 -1.13 0.38
CA VAL A 144 14.47 -2.25 1.03
C VAL A 144 13.59 -2.84 2.10
N ASN A 145 13.82 -4.08 2.54
CA ASN A 145 13.06 -4.65 3.65
C ASN A 145 13.90 -4.76 4.93
N TYR A 146 13.21 -4.62 6.06
CA TYR A 146 13.71 -4.92 7.40
C TYR A 146 12.93 -6.11 7.97
N ASN A 147 13.64 -7.13 8.47
CA ASN A 147 13.04 -8.32 9.05
C ASN A 147 13.21 -8.27 10.59
N PRO A 148 12.18 -7.88 11.35
CA PRO A 148 12.29 -7.79 12.81
C PRO A 148 12.44 -9.17 13.46
N TRP A 149 11.89 -10.22 12.86
CA TRP A 149 11.98 -11.59 13.37
C TRP A 149 13.38 -12.20 13.23
N ASP A 150 14.31 -11.56 12.52
CA ASP A 150 15.71 -11.93 12.51
C ASP A 150 16.31 -11.64 13.90
N ILE A 151 16.29 -12.65 14.76
CA ILE A 151 16.94 -12.65 16.08
C ILE A 151 18.07 -13.65 16.20
N GLY A 152 18.24 -14.49 15.18
CA GLY A 152 19.22 -15.58 15.18
C GLY A 152 20.55 -15.24 14.50
N THR A 153 20.60 -14.20 13.67
CA THR A 153 21.85 -13.81 13.01
C THR A 153 22.68 -12.81 13.82
N ARG A 154 23.91 -12.58 13.38
CA ARG A 154 24.84 -11.60 13.96
C ARG A 154 24.20 -10.20 13.95
N ARG A 155 24.11 -9.56 15.10
CA ARG A 155 23.65 -8.15 15.20
C ARG A 155 24.69 -7.17 14.66
N GLU A 156 24.20 -6.06 14.11
CA GLU A 156 25.04 -4.92 13.77
C GLU A 156 25.66 -4.33 15.04
N ALA A 157 26.91 -3.88 14.93
CA ALA A 157 27.58 -3.23 16.06
C ALA A 157 27.01 -1.82 16.23
N GLY A 158 26.67 -1.42 17.46
CA GLY A 158 26.10 -0.09 17.69
C GLY A 158 25.46 0.11 19.05
N THR A 159 24.63 1.14 19.13
CA THR A 159 23.94 1.57 20.35
C THR A 159 23.07 0.48 20.96
N ALA A 160 23.09 0.36 22.30
CA ALA A 160 22.30 -0.61 23.05
C ALA A 160 20.78 -0.48 22.78
N PRO A 161 20.00 -1.56 22.90
CA PRO A 161 18.54 -1.55 22.68
C PRO A 161 17.83 -0.44 23.46
N SER A 162 16.88 0.24 22.83
CA SER A 162 15.84 0.98 23.54
C SER A 162 14.65 0.06 23.80
N ALA A 163 14.16 0.02 25.03
CA ALA A 163 12.94 -0.69 25.36
C ALA A 163 11.73 0.13 24.89
N ASP A 164 11.04 -0.29 23.82
CA ASP A 164 9.71 0.22 23.51
C ASP A 164 8.63 -0.66 24.16
N PRO A 165 7.82 -0.12 25.08
CA PRO A 165 6.73 -0.87 25.71
C PRO A 165 5.58 -1.23 24.75
N ARG A 166 5.50 -0.66 23.53
CA ARG A 166 4.37 -0.85 22.61
C ARG A 166 4.33 -2.19 21.88
N GLY A 167 5.45 -2.90 21.75
CA GLY A 167 5.51 -4.26 21.16
C GLY A 167 4.89 -4.38 19.76
N TYR A 168 5.66 -4.11 18.71
CA TYR A 168 5.18 -3.97 17.32
C TYR A 168 5.38 -5.22 16.43
N ARG A 169 5.87 -6.33 16.99
CA ARG A 169 6.02 -7.62 16.29
C ARG A 169 4.75 -8.44 16.53
N TYR A 170 4.03 -8.84 15.47
CA TYR A 170 2.74 -9.54 15.59
C TYR A 170 2.73 -10.69 16.60
N THR A 171 3.73 -11.57 16.53
CA THR A 171 3.76 -12.85 17.27
C THR A 171 5.04 -13.08 18.08
N PHE A 172 5.98 -12.12 18.12
CA PHE A 172 7.26 -12.31 18.79
C PHE A 172 7.28 -11.59 20.15
N PRO A 173 7.24 -12.32 21.29
CA PRO A 173 7.06 -11.75 22.62
C PRO A 173 8.30 -11.08 23.23
N GLU A 174 9.43 -11.00 22.50
CA GLU A 174 10.67 -10.50 23.08
C GLU A 174 10.68 -8.99 23.27
N LYS A 175 10.91 -8.59 24.53
CA LYS A 175 11.36 -7.25 24.92
C LYS A 175 12.89 -7.23 24.89
N GLY A 176 13.50 -6.48 23.95
CA GLY A 176 14.95 -6.22 23.99
C GLY A 176 15.75 -6.29 22.69
N ALA A 177 15.13 -6.28 21.50
CA ALA A 177 15.90 -6.25 20.25
C ALA A 177 16.70 -4.93 20.10
N PRO A 178 17.96 -4.96 19.64
CA PRO A 178 18.79 -3.77 19.37
C PRO A 178 18.31 -3.05 18.09
N VAL A 179 17.12 -2.49 18.18
CA VAL A 179 16.42 -1.79 17.10
C VAL A 179 17.22 -0.58 16.61
N ILE A 180 18.02 0.03 17.49
CA ILE A 180 18.81 1.23 17.15
C ILE A 180 20.03 0.86 16.29
N ALA A 181 20.81 -0.17 16.66
CA ALA A 181 21.98 -0.56 15.85
C ALA A 181 21.56 -1.05 14.46
N ASP A 182 20.49 -1.84 14.37
CA ASP A 182 19.94 -2.27 13.08
C ASP A 182 19.37 -1.07 12.30
N ALA A 183 18.74 -0.09 12.97
CA ALA A 183 18.29 1.17 12.35
C ALA A 183 19.45 2.05 11.87
N GLU A 184 20.55 2.13 12.61
CA GLU A 184 21.75 2.89 12.22
C GLU A 184 22.41 2.24 10.99
N ALA A 185 22.49 0.91 10.96
CA ALA A 185 23.00 0.18 9.81
C ALA A 185 22.08 0.33 8.59
N LEU A 186 20.76 0.28 8.79
CA LEU A 186 19.79 0.52 7.73
C LEU A 186 19.81 1.99 7.27
N ALA A 187 20.05 2.96 8.15
CA ALA A 187 20.25 4.37 7.81
C ALA A 187 21.50 4.54 6.93
N ALA A 188 22.61 3.91 7.29
CA ALA A 188 23.82 3.90 6.47
C ALA A 188 23.58 3.23 5.10
N LEU A 189 22.77 2.18 5.04
CA LEU A 189 22.34 1.58 3.78
C LEU A 189 21.54 2.59 2.95
N ILE A 190 20.53 3.24 3.55
CA ILE A 190 19.70 4.26 2.88
C ILE A 190 20.57 5.35 2.25
N GLU A 191 21.54 5.91 2.98
CA GLU A 191 22.45 6.94 2.46
C GLU A 191 23.32 6.40 1.32
N ALA A 192 23.84 5.18 1.47
CA ALA A 192 24.74 4.57 0.50
C ALA A 192 24.05 4.29 -0.84
N ILE A 193 22.83 3.72 -0.81
CA ILE A 193 22.15 3.24 -2.02
C ILE A 193 20.98 4.14 -2.47
N GLY A 194 20.63 5.17 -1.70
CA GLY A 194 19.67 6.21 -2.10
C GLY A 194 18.20 5.75 -2.16
N VAL A 195 17.79 4.82 -1.30
CA VAL A 195 16.42 4.26 -1.33
C VAL A 195 15.37 5.18 -0.72
N ASP A 196 14.13 4.99 -1.15
CA ASP A 196 12.99 5.86 -0.88
C ASP A 196 12.06 5.33 0.21
N GLY A 197 12.17 4.05 0.53
CA GLY A 197 11.32 3.45 1.55
C GLY A 197 11.84 2.14 2.11
N ILE A 198 11.18 1.72 3.19
CA ILE A 198 11.44 0.49 3.89
C ILE A 198 10.15 -0.30 4.01
N PHE A 199 10.17 -1.53 3.54
CA PHE A 199 9.16 -2.52 3.83
C PHE A 199 9.40 -3.10 5.23
N LEU A 200 8.39 -2.98 6.10
CA LEU A 200 8.47 -3.46 7.48
C LEU A 200 7.77 -4.82 7.59
N ASP A 201 8.56 -5.86 7.37
CA ASP A 201 8.09 -7.24 7.31
C ASP A 201 7.55 -7.71 8.67
N THR A 202 6.37 -8.32 8.72
CA THR A 202 5.66 -8.73 9.95
C THR A 202 5.44 -7.61 10.98
N MET A 203 5.49 -6.34 10.56
CA MET A 203 5.23 -5.18 11.42
C MET A 203 3.91 -4.53 11.04
N GLY A 204 3.24 -3.97 12.05
CA GLY A 204 2.04 -3.14 11.87
C GLY A 204 2.28 -1.65 12.06
N SER A 205 3.47 -1.22 12.47
CA SER A 205 3.85 0.19 12.63
C SER A 205 5.37 0.32 12.78
N ASP A 206 5.87 1.55 12.81
CA ASP A 206 7.24 1.90 13.15
C ASP A 206 7.44 2.18 14.66
N ASP A 207 8.70 2.24 15.09
CA ASP A 207 9.12 2.67 16.42
C ASP A 207 9.89 3.99 16.35
N PRO A 208 9.66 5.01 17.22
CA PRO A 208 10.42 6.25 17.22
C PRO A 208 11.94 6.06 17.30
N GLY A 209 12.41 5.09 18.10
CA GLY A 209 13.83 4.75 18.21
C GLY A 209 14.38 4.16 16.91
N PHE A 210 13.58 3.33 16.23
CA PHE A 210 13.88 2.81 14.89
C PHE A 210 13.85 3.90 13.81
N ARG A 211 12.87 4.79 13.85
CA ARG A 211 12.60 5.79 12.80
C ARG A 211 13.62 6.92 12.79
N THR A 212 14.09 7.36 13.96
CA THR A 212 14.93 8.56 14.09
C THR A 212 16.23 8.49 13.26
N PRO A 213 17.02 7.40 13.30
CA PRO A 213 18.20 7.27 12.42
C PRO A 213 17.84 7.29 10.93
N LEU A 214 16.73 6.65 10.55
CA LEU A 214 16.31 6.48 9.16
C LEU A 214 15.82 7.80 8.56
N GLU A 215 15.05 8.59 9.30
CA GLU A 215 14.63 9.94 8.90
C GLU A 215 15.80 10.93 8.84
N ARG A 216 16.86 10.71 9.63
CA ARG A 216 18.07 11.52 9.51
C ARG A 216 18.80 11.24 8.19
N ALA A 217 18.88 9.97 7.81
CA ALA A 217 19.47 9.54 6.54
C ALA A 217 18.66 10.03 5.34
N ASN A 218 17.34 9.89 5.39
CA ASN A 218 16.43 10.41 4.39
C ASN A 218 15.16 10.96 5.06
N PRO A 219 14.99 12.29 5.16
CA PRO A 219 13.79 12.87 5.76
C PRO A 219 12.50 12.40 5.08
N HIS A 220 12.56 12.06 3.80
CA HIS A 220 11.42 11.65 2.99
C HIS A 220 11.27 10.12 2.87
N ILE A 221 11.94 9.35 3.74
CA ILE A 221 11.81 7.90 3.74
C ILE A 221 10.37 7.48 4.03
N VAL A 222 9.86 6.52 3.26
CA VAL A 222 8.55 5.90 3.46
C VAL A 222 8.69 4.65 4.32
N PHE A 223 7.77 4.48 5.27
CA PHE A 223 7.59 3.23 6.01
C PHE A 223 6.35 2.51 5.47
N ASN A 224 6.53 1.30 4.92
CA ASN A 224 5.46 0.49 4.37
C ASN A 224 5.35 -0.84 5.12
N PRO A 225 4.52 -0.93 6.17
CA PRO A 225 4.29 -2.18 6.88
C PRO A 225 3.54 -3.22 6.05
N GLU A 226 3.85 -4.48 6.35
CA GLU A 226 3.16 -5.64 5.78
C GLU A 226 1.67 -5.68 6.16
N GLY A 227 1.33 -5.25 7.36
CA GLY A 227 -0.05 -5.24 7.82
C GLY A 227 -0.63 -3.85 7.99
N VAL A 228 -1.97 -3.79 7.99
CA VAL A 228 -2.71 -2.55 8.17
C VAL A 228 -2.42 -1.97 9.57
N PRO A 229 -1.90 -0.73 9.66
CA PRO A 229 -1.53 -0.13 10.92
C PRO A 229 -2.77 0.24 11.77
N PRO A 230 -2.61 0.41 13.08
CA PRO A 230 -3.61 1.09 13.90
C PRO A 230 -3.67 2.59 13.56
N LEU A 231 -4.79 3.25 13.89
CA LEU A 231 -5.03 4.66 13.51
C LEU A 231 -4.05 5.64 14.15
N ASP A 232 -3.49 5.32 15.31
CA ASP A 232 -2.50 6.15 16.02
C ASP A 232 -1.13 6.16 15.33
N ALA A 233 -0.82 5.14 14.52
CA ALA A 233 0.42 5.07 13.72
C ALA A 233 0.36 5.89 12.42
N LEU A 234 -0.78 6.52 12.10
CA LEU A 234 -0.91 7.39 10.91
C LEU A 234 -0.07 8.67 10.99
N ASN A 235 0.47 8.98 12.17
CA ASN A 235 1.39 10.08 12.37
C ASN A 235 2.76 9.85 11.71
N SER A 236 3.11 8.61 11.36
CA SER A 236 4.38 8.19 10.74
C SER A 236 4.19 7.28 9.52
N ILE A 237 3.12 6.48 9.49
CA ILE A 237 2.82 5.53 8.41
C ILE A 237 1.79 6.14 7.44
N THR A 238 2.16 6.21 6.16
CA THR A 238 1.31 6.81 5.10
C THR A 238 0.82 5.81 4.06
N GLY A 239 1.20 4.55 4.18
CA GLY A 239 0.70 3.47 3.35
C GLY A 239 1.05 2.12 3.96
N SER A 240 0.45 1.06 3.46
CA SER A 240 0.72 -0.31 3.88
C SER A 240 0.31 -1.28 2.78
N TRP A 241 0.76 -2.52 2.92
CA TRP A 241 0.05 -3.62 2.30
C TRP A 241 -1.33 -3.80 2.92
N LEU A 242 -2.20 -4.45 2.16
CA LEU A 242 -3.54 -4.86 2.54
C LEU A 242 -3.69 -6.34 2.21
N GLN A 243 -3.29 -7.20 3.15
CA GLN A 243 -3.34 -8.65 2.98
C GLN A 243 -4.71 -9.23 3.36
N HIS A 244 -5.03 -10.40 2.78
CA HIS A 244 -6.24 -11.20 3.06
C HIS A 244 -7.56 -10.58 2.55
N SER A 245 -8.71 -11.21 2.90
CA SER A 245 -10.09 -10.88 2.47
C SER A 245 -10.66 -9.56 2.99
N SER A 246 -9.78 -8.59 3.21
CA SER A 246 -10.06 -7.26 3.74
C SER A 246 -10.78 -6.32 2.77
N LEU A 247 -10.96 -6.73 1.51
CA LEU A 247 -11.53 -5.92 0.45
C LEU A 247 -12.99 -6.26 0.11
N ALA A 248 -13.45 -7.46 0.45
CA ALA A 248 -14.80 -7.93 0.10
C ALA A 248 -15.88 -7.00 0.66
N PRO A 249 -16.71 -6.38 -0.19
CA PRO A 249 -17.84 -5.57 0.24
C PRO A 249 -18.85 -6.37 1.09
N PRO A 250 -19.59 -5.72 2.01
CA PRO A 250 -19.59 -4.29 2.30
C PRO A 250 -18.59 -3.89 3.41
N LYS A 251 -17.47 -4.62 3.58
CA LYS A 251 -16.42 -4.23 4.54
C LYS A 251 -15.55 -3.12 3.96
N LEU A 252 -15.02 -2.25 4.82
CA LEU A 252 -14.15 -1.16 4.42
C LEU A 252 -13.04 -0.94 5.46
N SER A 253 -11.82 -0.68 5.00
CA SER A 253 -10.73 -0.26 5.89
C SER A 253 -11.09 1.04 6.62
N ALA A 254 -10.97 1.06 7.95
CA ALA A 254 -11.22 2.26 8.74
C ALA A 254 -10.30 3.41 8.32
N ILE A 255 -9.04 3.10 7.98
CA ILE A 255 -8.10 4.07 7.46
C ILE A 255 -8.57 4.62 6.12
N ARG A 256 -9.02 3.79 5.16
CA ARG A 256 -9.51 4.29 3.86
C ARG A 256 -10.69 5.27 4.03
N TRP A 257 -11.58 4.99 4.98
CA TRP A 257 -12.70 5.88 5.30
C TRP A 257 -12.26 7.21 5.94
N LEU A 258 -11.27 7.17 6.83
CA LEU A 258 -10.81 8.33 7.60
C LEU A 258 -9.73 9.15 6.88
N GLU A 259 -8.80 8.53 6.17
CA GLU A 259 -7.67 9.18 5.52
C GLU A 259 -7.47 8.58 4.11
N PRO A 260 -8.22 9.08 3.10
CA PRO A 260 -8.20 8.54 1.74
C PRO A 260 -6.86 8.78 1.03
N ARG A 261 -5.98 9.64 1.55
CA ARG A 261 -4.61 9.79 1.05
C ARG A 261 -3.69 8.64 1.48
N PHE A 262 -4.14 7.79 2.41
CA PHE A 262 -3.39 6.61 2.78
C PHE A 262 -3.27 5.63 1.62
N SER A 263 -2.06 5.17 1.41
CA SER A 263 -1.71 4.39 0.24
C SER A 263 -1.79 2.88 0.55
N PHE A 264 -2.84 2.20 0.08
CA PHE A 264 -3.01 0.74 0.19
C PHE A 264 -2.57 -0.05 -1.04
N ARG A 265 -1.79 -1.13 -0.84
CA ARG A 265 -1.43 -2.10 -1.89
C ARG A 265 -2.03 -3.43 -1.50
N ALA A 266 -3.07 -3.84 -2.20
CA ALA A 266 -3.72 -5.12 -1.99
C ALA A 266 -2.79 -6.25 -2.41
N ILE A 267 -2.78 -7.34 -1.64
CA ILE A 267 -2.03 -8.53 -2.02
C ILE A 267 -2.73 -9.81 -1.57
N ASP A 268 -2.92 -10.69 -2.54
CA ASP A 268 -3.22 -12.10 -2.36
C ASP A 268 -2.22 -12.89 -3.21
N ARG A 269 -1.08 -13.21 -2.59
CA ARG A 269 0.01 -13.90 -3.27
C ARG A 269 -0.34 -15.35 -3.59
N GLU A 270 -1.15 -15.99 -2.75
CA GLU A 270 -1.45 -17.42 -2.88
C GLU A 270 -2.55 -17.70 -3.92
N SER A 271 -3.37 -16.71 -4.25
CA SER A 271 -4.40 -16.87 -5.26
C SER A 271 -3.84 -17.28 -6.64
N LEU A 272 -4.56 -18.18 -7.32
CA LEU A 272 -4.31 -18.57 -8.71
C LEU A 272 -5.21 -17.79 -9.70
N ASP A 273 -6.17 -17.01 -9.19
CA ASP A 273 -7.04 -16.12 -9.96
C ASP A 273 -7.34 -14.87 -9.13
N ARG A 274 -6.73 -13.76 -9.51
CA ARG A 274 -6.79 -12.49 -8.80
C ARG A 274 -7.81 -11.53 -9.39
N ARG A 275 -8.60 -11.93 -10.40
CA ARG A 275 -9.49 -10.99 -11.10
C ARG A 275 -10.51 -10.33 -10.18
N ALA A 276 -11.18 -11.12 -9.34
CA ALA A 276 -12.09 -10.59 -8.33
C ALA A 276 -11.37 -9.65 -7.35
N TYR A 277 -10.18 -10.04 -6.90
CA TYR A 277 -9.37 -9.26 -5.96
C TYR A 277 -8.89 -7.92 -6.56
N ILE A 278 -8.51 -7.91 -7.85
CA ILE A 278 -8.16 -6.69 -8.59
C ILE A 278 -9.38 -5.75 -8.70
N GLN A 279 -10.56 -6.30 -9.00
CA GLN A 279 -11.80 -5.53 -9.09
C GLN A 279 -12.18 -4.91 -7.74
N GLU A 280 -12.10 -5.69 -6.65
CA GLU A 280 -12.36 -5.19 -5.30
C GLU A 280 -11.33 -4.13 -4.88
N ALA A 281 -10.03 -4.32 -5.17
CA ALA A 281 -9.00 -3.33 -4.89
C ALA A 281 -9.27 -2.02 -5.64
N PHE A 282 -9.56 -2.10 -6.95
CA PHE A 282 -9.91 -0.95 -7.77
C PHE A 282 -11.17 -0.23 -7.25
N PHE A 283 -12.20 -0.98 -6.87
CA PHE A 283 -13.44 -0.44 -6.31
C PHE A 283 -13.18 0.47 -5.09
N HIS A 284 -12.23 0.10 -4.24
CA HIS A 284 -11.80 0.84 -3.06
C HIS A 284 -10.71 1.90 -3.31
N GLY A 285 -10.30 2.13 -4.56
CA GLY A 285 -9.22 3.06 -4.90
C GLY A 285 -7.82 2.59 -4.47
N CYS A 286 -7.60 1.28 -4.37
CA CYS A 286 -6.36 0.67 -3.91
C CYS A 286 -5.50 0.17 -5.07
N GLY A 287 -4.19 0.19 -4.85
CA GLY A 287 -3.20 -0.44 -5.71
C GLY A 287 -3.03 -1.93 -5.44
N LEU A 288 -2.07 -2.58 -6.11
CA LEU A 288 -1.70 -3.98 -5.90
C LEU A 288 -0.18 -4.18 -5.81
N VAL A 289 0.21 -5.23 -5.08
CA VAL A 289 1.56 -5.79 -5.13
C VAL A 289 1.61 -6.86 -6.21
N VAL A 290 2.52 -6.71 -7.16
CA VAL A 290 2.86 -7.71 -8.17
C VAL A 290 3.99 -8.57 -7.63
N TRP A 291 3.71 -9.86 -7.48
CA TRP A 291 4.66 -10.84 -6.96
C TRP A 291 4.44 -12.20 -7.65
N GLU A 292 5.33 -12.56 -8.57
CA GLU A 292 5.20 -13.80 -9.37
C GLU A 292 6.09 -14.95 -8.88
N ASN A 293 7.25 -14.65 -8.29
CA ASN A 293 8.10 -15.67 -7.65
C ASN A 293 7.90 -15.63 -6.14
N ILE A 294 7.06 -16.48 -5.56
CA ILE A 294 6.72 -16.48 -4.14
C ILE A 294 7.64 -17.44 -3.39
N PHE A 295 8.77 -16.93 -2.90
CA PHE A 295 9.77 -17.73 -2.19
C PHE A 295 10.23 -18.99 -2.94
N GLY A 296 10.36 -18.91 -4.27
CA GLY A 296 10.71 -20.04 -5.15
C GLY A 296 9.51 -20.77 -5.74
N TRP A 297 8.29 -20.48 -5.29
CA TRP A 297 7.06 -20.95 -5.91
C TRP A 297 6.63 -19.97 -7.01
N TRP A 298 6.71 -20.42 -8.26
CA TRP A 298 6.28 -19.62 -9.41
C TRP A 298 4.74 -19.60 -9.53
N ASN A 299 4.17 -18.41 -9.42
CA ASN A 299 2.74 -18.12 -9.53
C ASN A 299 2.52 -16.89 -10.43
N PRO A 300 2.67 -17.05 -11.77
CA PRO A 300 2.60 -15.93 -12.71
C PRO A 300 1.20 -15.38 -12.86
N TRP A 301 1.11 -14.12 -13.28
CA TRP A 301 -0.16 -13.50 -13.63
C TRP A 301 -0.55 -13.86 -15.06
N SER A 302 -1.81 -14.22 -15.29
CA SER A 302 -2.39 -14.44 -16.61
C SER A 302 -2.48 -13.14 -17.43
N SER A 303 -2.63 -13.28 -18.75
CA SER A 303 -2.84 -12.15 -19.67
C SER A 303 -4.04 -11.29 -19.30
N GLU A 304 -5.09 -11.93 -18.77
CA GLU A 304 -6.34 -11.34 -18.34
C GLU A 304 -6.13 -10.51 -17.07
N GLU A 305 -5.45 -11.05 -16.07
CA GLU A 305 -5.12 -10.33 -14.83
C GLU A 305 -4.21 -9.12 -15.12
N ARG A 306 -3.19 -9.29 -15.96
CA ARG A 306 -2.27 -8.21 -16.39
C ARG A 306 -3.03 -7.08 -17.09
N SER A 307 -3.87 -7.44 -18.06
CA SER A 307 -4.67 -6.46 -18.81
C SER A 307 -5.71 -5.76 -17.93
N LEU A 308 -6.32 -6.49 -16.99
CA LEU A 308 -7.26 -5.92 -16.02
C LEU A 308 -6.55 -4.93 -15.09
N LEU A 309 -5.41 -5.31 -14.51
CA LEU A 309 -4.64 -4.42 -13.63
C LEU A 309 -4.18 -3.17 -14.37
N ARG A 310 -3.62 -3.31 -15.58
CA ARG A 310 -3.18 -2.18 -16.40
C ARG A 310 -4.32 -1.18 -16.67
N ARG A 311 -5.54 -1.66 -16.91
CA ARG A 311 -6.73 -0.81 -17.06
C ARG A 311 -7.08 -0.10 -15.76
N CYS A 312 -7.17 -0.84 -14.65
CA CYS A 312 -7.49 -0.29 -13.34
C CYS A 312 -6.49 0.80 -12.92
N VAL A 313 -5.19 0.55 -13.09
CA VAL A 313 -4.11 1.50 -12.73
C VAL A 313 -4.17 2.76 -13.57
N ARG A 314 -4.48 2.66 -14.87
CA ARG A 314 -4.70 3.84 -15.71
C ARG A 314 -5.79 4.74 -15.13
N LEU A 315 -6.94 4.16 -14.78
CA LEU A 315 -8.08 4.90 -14.21
C LEU A 315 -7.78 5.45 -12.81
N LEU A 316 -7.08 4.69 -11.96
CA LEU A 316 -6.62 5.16 -10.65
C LEU A 316 -5.71 6.38 -10.77
N ARG A 317 -4.78 6.37 -11.73
CA ARG A 317 -3.86 7.50 -11.98
C ARG A 317 -4.58 8.71 -12.58
N GLU A 318 -5.48 8.49 -13.54
CA GLU A 318 -6.25 9.56 -14.20
C GLU A 318 -7.18 10.29 -13.21
N HIS A 319 -7.77 9.55 -12.27
CA HIS A 319 -8.69 10.10 -11.26
C HIS A 319 -8.08 10.11 -9.84
N ALA A 320 -6.75 10.20 -9.73
CA ALA A 320 -6.03 10.08 -8.45
C ALA A 320 -6.46 11.11 -7.39
N GLU A 321 -6.96 12.27 -7.81
CA GLU A 321 -7.51 13.28 -6.92
C GLU A 321 -8.84 12.86 -6.29
N ALA A 322 -9.71 12.20 -7.07
CA ALA A 322 -10.99 11.72 -6.56
C ALA A 322 -10.78 10.64 -5.48
N PHE A 323 -9.81 9.74 -5.67
CA PHE A 323 -9.49 8.72 -4.66
C PHE A 323 -8.81 9.28 -3.39
N GLN A 324 -8.52 10.57 -3.36
CA GLN A 324 -8.02 11.30 -2.19
C GLN A 324 -9.08 12.23 -1.58
N ASP A 325 -10.31 12.20 -2.08
CA ASP A 325 -11.42 13.02 -1.63
C ASP A 325 -11.70 12.81 -0.14
N PRO A 326 -11.45 13.81 0.74
CA PRO A 326 -11.74 13.68 2.16
C PRO A 326 -13.24 13.46 2.42
N ASP A 327 -14.11 13.89 1.53
CA ASP A 327 -15.56 13.89 1.72
C ASP A 327 -16.28 12.76 1.00
N TRP A 328 -15.53 11.82 0.44
CA TRP A 328 -16.06 10.66 -0.28
C TRP A 328 -17.09 9.85 0.52
N GLN A 329 -17.98 9.17 -0.17
CA GLN A 329 -19.08 8.42 0.43
C GLN A 329 -19.02 6.95 0.01
N PRO A 330 -18.77 6.04 0.97
CA PRO A 330 -18.84 4.62 0.70
C PRO A 330 -20.28 4.14 0.59
N TYR A 331 -20.48 3.09 -0.20
CA TYR A 331 -21.72 2.32 -0.33
C TYR A 331 -22.99 3.16 -0.53
N VAL A 332 -22.97 4.05 -1.51
CA VAL A 332 -24.15 4.83 -1.92
C VAL A 332 -25.23 3.92 -2.53
N ALA A 333 -26.46 4.41 -2.61
CA ALA A 333 -27.60 3.62 -3.07
C ALA A 333 -27.46 3.16 -4.53
N THR A 334 -27.80 1.90 -4.78
CA THR A 334 -27.90 1.29 -6.10
C THR A 334 -29.29 0.66 -6.24
N HIS A 335 -29.75 0.48 -7.48
CA HIS A 335 -31.05 -0.13 -7.79
C HIS A 335 -31.02 -1.65 -7.80
N VAL A 336 -29.83 -2.24 -7.74
CA VAL A 336 -29.62 -3.68 -7.92
C VAL A 336 -28.92 -4.25 -6.69
N GLU A 337 -29.57 -5.20 -6.03
CA GLU A 337 -29.00 -5.92 -4.90
C GLU A 337 -27.70 -6.64 -5.30
N GLY A 338 -26.68 -6.55 -4.46
CA GLY A 338 -25.36 -7.09 -4.75
C GLY A 338 -24.52 -6.23 -5.71
N VAL A 339 -25.02 -5.08 -6.18
CA VAL A 339 -24.19 -4.07 -6.84
C VAL A 339 -23.88 -2.95 -5.85
N TYR A 340 -22.59 -2.68 -5.64
CA TYR A 340 -22.12 -1.65 -4.72
C TYR A 340 -21.56 -0.46 -5.48
N ALA A 341 -21.71 0.73 -4.92
CA ALA A 341 -21.15 1.96 -5.46
C ALA A 341 -20.45 2.80 -4.39
N HIS A 342 -19.37 3.47 -4.75
CA HIS A 342 -18.80 4.59 -3.98
C HIS A 342 -19.01 5.89 -4.75
N ARG A 343 -19.00 7.01 -4.03
CA ARG A 343 -19.02 8.36 -4.62
C ARG A 343 -17.80 9.13 -4.13
N TRP A 344 -17.07 9.71 -5.07
CA TRP A 344 -15.85 10.47 -4.87
C TRP A 344 -15.97 11.82 -5.59
N HIS A 345 -15.19 12.82 -5.19
CA HIS A 345 -15.18 14.15 -5.80
C HIS A 345 -13.77 14.60 -6.16
N SER A 346 -13.62 15.28 -7.30
CA SER A 346 -12.39 15.97 -7.72
C SER A 346 -12.78 17.29 -8.37
N GLY A 347 -12.69 18.37 -7.58
CA GLY A 347 -13.24 19.66 -7.96
C GLY A 347 -14.74 19.56 -8.29
N ASP A 348 -15.11 19.97 -9.51
CA ASP A 348 -16.49 19.90 -10.01
C ASP A 348 -16.87 18.52 -10.60
N THR A 349 -15.95 17.55 -10.57
CA THR A 349 -16.18 16.20 -11.10
C THR A 349 -16.61 15.25 -9.98
N THR A 350 -17.68 14.49 -10.21
CA THR A 350 -18.06 13.35 -9.37
C THR A 350 -17.63 12.05 -10.04
N VAL A 351 -16.90 11.20 -9.31
CA VAL A 351 -16.49 9.87 -9.79
C VAL A 351 -17.25 8.83 -8.98
N HIS A 352 -17.76 7.81 -9.68
CA HIS A 352 -18.35 6.63 -9.05
C HIS A 352 -17.51 5.40 -9.39
N THR A 353 -17.14 4.62 -8.38
CA THR A 353 -16.69 3.24 -8.60
C THR A 353 -17.86 2.31 -8.34
N LEU A 354 -18.05 1.33 -9.22
CA LEU A 354 -19.11 0.34 -9.12
C LEU A 354 -18.50 -1.06 -9.09
N LEU A 355 -19.05 -1.94 -8.26
CA LEU A 355 -18.69 -3.35 -8.21
C LEU A 355 -19.94 -4.20 -8.30
N ASN A 356 -19.99 -5.09 -9.28
CA ASN A 356 -21.03 -6.09 -9.40
C ASN A 356 -20.64 -7.37 -8.65
N ALA A 357 -21.25 -7.59 -7.48
CA ALA A 357 -21.13 -8.80 -6.67
C ALA A 357 -22.45 -9.60 -6.62
N SER A 358 -23.38 -9.37 -7.56
CA SER A 358 -24.69 -10.04 -7.62
C SER A 358 -24.62 -11.50 -8.09
N GLY A 359 -23.45 -11.95 -8.60
CA GLY A 359 -23.24 -13.31 -9.12
C GLY A 359 -23.63 -13.50 -10.59
N GLY A 360 -24.08 -12.46 -11.28
CA GLY A 360 -24.42 -12.51 -12.70
C GLY A 360 -24.32 -11.16 -13.40
N PRO A 361 -24.48 -11.12 -14.75
CA PRO A 361 -24.54 -9.87 -15.49
C PRO A 361 -25.79 -9.05 -15.09
N VAL A 362 -25.65 -7.72 -15.10
CA VAL A 362 -26.72 -6.77 -14.78
C VAL A 362 -26.99 -5.92 -16.03
N ASP A 363 -28.21 -6.00 -16.56
CA ASP A 363 -28.67 -5.28 -17.77
C ASP A 363 -29.88 -4.39 -17.46
N SER A 364 -29.79 -3.67 -16.34
CA SER A 364 -30.83 -2.76 -15.84
C SER A 364 -30.20 -1.48 -15.29
N PRO A 365 -30.96 -0.38 -15.12
CA PRO A 365 -30.43 0.82 -14.47
C PRO A 365 -29.83 0.48 -13.09
N VAL A 366 -28.60 0.95 -12.83
CA VAL A 366 -27.85 0.62 -11.60
C VAL A 366 -27.82 1.79 -10.62
N LEU A 367 -27.67 3.01 -11.12
CA LEU A 367 -27.48 4.21 -10.31
C LEU A 367 -28.30 5.37 -10.88
N THR A 368 -28.91 6.18 -10.00
CA THR A 368 -29.49 7.47 -10.37
C THR A 368 -28.49 8.58 -10.04
N VAL A 369 -28.16 9.41 -11.03
CA VAL A 369 -27.24 10.55 -10.89
C VAL A 369 -27.94 11.84 -11.37
N PRO A 370 -27.58 13.00 -10.81
CA PRO A 370 -28.20 14.27 -11.21
C PRO A 370 -27.86 14.63 -12.66
N SER A 371 -28.81 15.23 -13.37
CA SER A 371 -28.60 15.77 -14.73
C SER A 371 -28.06 17.20 -14.74
N ALA A 372 -28.11 17.90 -13.59
CA ALA A 372 -27.57 19.24 -13.41
C ALA A 372 -27.09 19.46 -11.97
N THR A 373 -26.18 20.40 -11.76
CA THR A 373 -25.79 20.87 -10.42
C THR A 373 -26.92 21.65 -9.75
N GLU A 374 -26.84 21.88 -8.44
CA GLU A 374 -27.78 22.76 -7.72
C GLU A 374 -27.81 24.19 -8.30
N GLY A 375 -26.69 24.63 -8.90
CA GLY A 375 -26.57 25.92 -9.61
C GLY A 375 -27.12 25.92 -11.05
N GLY A 376 -27.71 24.81 -11.51
CA GLY A 376 -28.34 24.70 -12.83
C GLY A 376 -27.39 24.40 -13.99
N LEU A 377 -26.13 24.06 -13.74
CA LEU A 377 -25.20 23.64 -14.79
C LEU A 377 -25.48 22.20 -15.19
N GLU A 378 -25.68 21.95 -16.49
CA GLU A 378 -25.89 20.60 -17.01
C GLU A 378 -24.65 19.71 -16.78
N LEU A 379 -24.90 18.49 -16.31
CA LEU A 379 -23.88 17.47 -16.09
C LEU A 379 -23.79 16.52 -17.28
N ARG A 380 -22.57 16.16 -17.66
CA ARG A 380 -22.29 15.10 -18.64
C ARG A 380 -21.75 13.88 -17.93
N HIS A 381 -22.29 12.72 -18.28
CA HIS A 381 -21.94 11.43 -17.68
C HIS A 381 -21.18 10.59 -18.69
N TYR A 382 -20.07 9.99 -18.26
CA TYR A 382 -19.23 9.13 -19.07
C TYR A 382 -18.99 7.83 -18.34
N ASP A 383 -19.09 6.71 -19.05
CA ASP A 383 -18.49 5.45 -18.61
C ASP A 383 -17.06 5.39 -19.14
N VAL A 384 -16.10 5.23 -18.22
CA VAL A 384 -14.67 5.26 -18.51
C VAL A 384 -14.01 3.87 -18.44
N TRP A 385 -14.80 2.81 -18.17
CA TRP A 385 -14.32 1.43 -18.01
C TRP A 385 -13.85 0.76 -19.30
#